data_AF-A0A7S0YPR0-F1
#
_entry.id   AF-A0A7S0YPR0-F1
#
_cell.length_a   1.000
_cell.length_b   1.000
_cell.length_c   1.000
_cell.angle_alpha   90.00
_cell.angle_beta   90.00
_cell.angle_gamma   90.00
#
_symmetry.space_group_name_H-M   'P 1'
#
loop_
_entity.id
_entity.type
_entity.pdbx_description
1 polymer ?
#
loop_
_entity_poly.entity_id
_entity_poly.type
_entity_poly.pdbx_seq_one_letter_code
_entity_poly.pdbx_strand_id
1 'polypeptide(L)'
;MKTYNYVSQNRDGKKNRRVNLTITDDDFSMTANPVFGNLGEPPATVEQVLKTNDPITALITFALEPRAPGAVPCGGPIRLFDGRQLTYLHLENAGTKQIDVKAWSGEAIECHITMEKVAGYKKDKSDNDNLSGIDGPLRMWLAPLPNGATVPVKIQADTDKIGKVTLQASKLYFEPVVTSE
;
A
#
# COMPACT_ATOMS: atom_id res chain seq x y z
N MET A 1 -1.59 13.70 -0.75
CA MET A 1 -2.75 13.76 0.18
C MET A 1 -2.32 13.25 1.56
N LYS A 2 -3.08 13.56 2.61
CA LYS A 2 -2.81 13.06 3.97
C LYS A 2 -4.04 12.38 4.56
N THR A 3 -3.81 11.27 5.26
CA THR A 3 -4.86 10.56 6.01
C THR A 3 -5.37 11.45 7.14
N TYR A 4 -6.69 11.66 7.18
CA TYR A 4 -7.36 12.23 8.34
C TYR A 4 -8.11 11.15 9.11
N ASN A 5 -8.97 10.38 8.45
CA ASN A 5 -9.70 9.27 9.04
C ASN A 5 -9.60 8.01 8.18
N TYR A 6 -9.34 6.88 8.82
CA TYR A 6 -9.24 5.56 8.20
C TYR A 6 -10.03 4.53 9.01
N VAL A 7 -10.81 3.71 8.31
CA VAL A 7 -11.55 2.61 8.91
C VAL A 7 -11.18 1.31 8.21
N SER A 8 -10.71 0.35 8.99
CA SER A 8 -10.44 -1.02 8.53
C SER A 8 -11.46 -1.98 9.13
N GLN A 9 -12.05 -2.83 8.30
CA GLN A 9 -12.87 -3.95 8.76
C GLN A 9 -12.24 -5.24 8.29
N ASN A 10 -11.65 -5.97 9.23
CA ASN A 10 -11.21 -7.32 8.99
C ASN A 10 -12.34 -8.29 9.36
N ARG A 11 -12.79 -9.09 8.39
CA ARG A 11 -13.80 -10.16 8.57
C ARG A 11 -13.19 -11.56 8.57
N ASP A 12 -11.87 -11.64 8.47
CA ASP A 12 -11.14 -12.88 8.52
C ASP A 12 -10.88 -13.28 9.99
N GLY A 13 -11.02 -14.57 10.26
CA GLY A 13 -10.85 -15.17 11.58
C GLY A 13 -11.97 -14.89 12.60
N LYS A 14 -11.78 -15.38 13.83
CA LYS A 14 -12.82 -15.43 14.88
C LYS A 14 -13.24 -14.07 15.44
N LYS A 15 -12.43 -13.02 15.26
CA LYS A 15 -12.56 -11.76 16.01
C LYS A 15 -13.18 -10.61 15.23
N ASN A 16 -13.45 -10.72 13.92
CA ASN A 16 -14.17 -9.70 13.11
C ASN A 16 -13.83 -8.24 13.47
N ARG A 17 -12.54 -7.88 13.45
CA ARG A 17 -12.05 -6.65 14.05
C ARG A 17 -12.30 -5.43 13.16
N ARG A 18 -12.87 -4.38 13.75
CA ARG A 18 -12.90 -3.03 13.20
C ARG A 18 -11.84 -2.16 13.85
N VAL A 19 -11.10 -1.41 13.06
CA VAL A 19 -10.15 -0.37 13.51
C VAL A 19 -10.64 0.98 12.99
N ASN A 20 -10.68 1.99 13.85
CA ASN A 20 -10.87 3.38 13.46
C ASN A 20 -9.61 4.15 13.87
N LEU A 21 -8.99 4.81 12.91
CA LEU A 21 -7.78 5.60 13.04
C LEU A 21 -8.09 7.04 12.63
N THR A 22 -7.68 7.99 13.46
CA THR A 22 -7.66 9.41 13.11
C THR A 22 -6.25 9.93 13.30
N ILE A 23 -5.70 10.61 12.30
CA ILE A 23 -4.39 11.28 12.35
C ILE A 23 -4.64 12.79 12.23
N THR A 24 -4.17 13.55 13.21
CA THR A 24 -4.15 15.02 13.18
C THR A 24 -2.76 15.51 12.79
N ASP A 25 -2.54 16.82 12.83
CA ASP A 25 -1.23 17.40 12.49
C ASP A 25 -0.15 17.08 13.55
N ASP A 26 -0.57 16.80 14.78
CA ASP A 26 0.28 16.67 15.97
C ASP A 26 0.13 15.35 16.73
N ASP A 27 -0.92 14.57 16.48
CA ASP A 27 -1.18 13.33 17.19
C ASP A 27 -1.97 12.31 16.33
N PHE A 28 -2.22 11.12 16.89
CA PHE A 28 -3.15 10.16 16.33
C PHE A 28 -3.96 9.45 17.41
N SER A 29 -5.18 9.06 17.06
CA SER A 29 -6.02 8.21 17.90
C SER A 29 -6.40 6.95 17.15
N MET A 30 -6.36 5.80 17.84
CA MET A 30 -6.75 4.52 17.27
C MET A 30 -7.60 3.72 18.25
N THR A 31 -8.74 3.25 17.77
CA THR A 31 -9.62 2.34 18.49
C THR A 31 -9.82 1.06 17.69
N ALA A 32 -9.81 -0.08 18.38
CA ALA A 32 -10.07 -1.37 17.76
C ALA A 32 -11.15 -2.12 18.55
N ASN A 33 -12.11 -2.70 17.85
CA ASN A 33 -13.12 -3.58 18.44
C ASN A 33 -13.20 -4.90 17.65
N PRO A 34 -12.90 -6.05 18.26
CA PRO A 34 -12.35 -6.22 19.61
C PRO A 34 -10.95 -5.63 19.74
N VAL A 35 -10.58 -5.21 20.96
CA VAL A 35 -9.27 -4.61 21.24
C VAL A 35 -8.11 -5.55 20.85
N PHE A 36 -6.97 -4.95 20.53
CA PHE A 36 -5.72 -5.69 20.37
C PHE A 36 -5.19 -6.11 21.74
N GLY A 37 -4.63 -7.33 21.85
CA GLY A 37 -3.99 -7.78 23.09
C GLY A 37 -2.64 -7.09 23.35
N ASN A 38 -1.93 -6.73 22.28
CA ASN A 38 -0.78 -5.83 22.31
C ASN A 38 -0.74 -5.02 21.00
N LEU A 39 -0.01 -3.90 21.03
CA LEU A 39 0.21 -3.04 19.86
C LEU A 39 1.51 -3.36 19.13
N GLY A 40 2.07 -4.57 19.30
CA GLY A 40 3.37 -4.96 18.78
C GLY A 40 4.55 -4.55 19.67
N GLU A 41 5.74 -4.95 19.24
CA GLU A 41 7.01 -4.77 19.95
C GLU A 41 8.11 -4.30 18.98
N PRO A 42 8.43 -2.99 18.94
CA PRO A 42 7.78 -1.90 19.67
C PRO A 42 6.42 -1.52 19.04
N PRO A 43 5.53 -0.87 19.80
CA PRO A 43 4.41 -0.14 19.23
C PRO A 43 4.89 1.08 18.44
N ALA A 44 4.10 1.52 17.45
CA ALA A 44 4.40 2.73 16.69
C ALA A 44 4.31 3.99 17.58
N THR A 45 5.28 4.89 17.43
CA THR A 45 5.29 6.19 18.12
C THR A 45 4.49 7.24 17.35
N VAL A 46 4.04 8.30 18.02
CA VAL A 46 3.35 9.44 17.39
C VAL A 46 4.20 10.02 16.26
N GLU A 47 5.48 10.29 16.50
CA GLU A 47 6.39 10.87 15.50
C GLU A 47 6.49 10.01 14.23
N GLN A 48 6.47 8.69 14.38
CA GLN A 48 6.47 7.78 13.23
C GLN A 48 5.14 7.84 12.48
N VAL A 49 4.00 7.81 13.19
CA VAL A 49 2.66 7.78 12.58
C VAL A 49 2.37 9.04 11.77
N LEU A 50 2.74 10.23 12.26
CA LEU A 50 2.51 11.50 11.55
C LEU A 50 3.21 11.56 10.17
N LYS A 51 4.27 10.76 9.99
CA LYS A 51 5.02 10.64 8.73
C LYS A 51 4.44 9.62 7.75
N THR A 52 3.30 9.01 8.07
CA THR A 52 2.65 7.96 7.25
C THR A 52 1.38 8.44 6.57
N ASN A 53 0.79 7.54 5.77
CA ASN A 53 -0.61 7.52 5.37
C ASN A 53 -1.18 6.13 5.65
N ASP A 54 -2.49 6.00 5.75
CA ASP A 54 -3.17 4.69 5.74
C ASP A 54 -2.99 3.99 4.37
N PRO A 55 -3.14 2.66 4.29
CA PRO A 55 -2.92 1.91 3.05
C PRO A 55 -3.70 2.41 1.82
N ILE A 56 -4.94 2.89 2.01
CA ILE A 56 -5.77 3.37 0.90
C ILE A 56 -5.30 4.75 0.45
N THR A 57 -5.15 5.69 1.39
CA THR A 57 -4.67 7.05 1.07
C THR A 57 -3.27 7.01 0.44
N ALA A 58 -2.40 6.13 0.92
CA ALA A 58 -1.08 5.93 0.36
C ALA A 58 -1.13 5.40 -1.08
N LEU A 59 -1.96 4.39 -1.36
CA LEU A 59 -2.14 3.85 -2.72
C LEU A 59 -2.69 4.89 -3.68
N ILE A 60 -3.70 5.67 -3.26
CA ILE A 60 -4.29 6.74 -4.07
C ILE A 60 -3.26 7.84 -4.34
N THR A 61 -2.53 8.28 -3.31
CA THR A 61 -1.48 9.29 -3.47
C THR A 61 -0.41 8.80 -4.45
N PHE A 62 0.07 7.57 -4.27
CA PHE A 62 1.05 6.96 -5.16
C PHE A 62 0.57 6.83 -6.61
N ALA A 63 -0.71 6.52 -6.83
CA ALA A 63 -1.28 6.34 -8.16
C ALA A 63 -1.55 7.65 -8.90
N LEU A 64 -1.92 8.71 -8.17
CA LEU A 64 -2.39 9.97 -8.76
C LEU A 64 -1.35 11.08 -8.78
N GLU A 65 -0.30 10.99 -7.97
CA GLU A 65 0.74 12.02 -7.92
C GLU A 65 1.63 11.93 -9.18
N PRO A 66 1.64 12.97 -10.04
CA PRO A 66 2.49 12.98 -11.22
C PRO A 66 3.96 12.97 -10.79
N ARG A 67 4.77 12.20 -11.51
CA ARG A 67 6.21 12.18 -11.25
C ARG A 67 6.89 13.27 -12.06
N ALA A 68 7.92 13.87 -11.46
CA ALA A 68 8.78 14.79 -12.18
C ALA A 68 9.41 14.09 -13.40
N PRO A 69 9.59 14.78 -14.54
CA PRO A 69 10.29 14.21 -15.69
C PRO A 69 11.67 13.66 -15.29
N GLY A 70 11.96 12.41 -15.68
CA GLY A 70 13.21 11.72 -15.35
C GLY A 70 13.31 11.16 -13.92
N ALA A 71 12.27 11.29 -13.10
CA ALA A 71 12.24 10.65 -11.78
C ALA A 71 12.21 9.12 -11.90
N VAL A 72 12.73 8.44 -10.86
CA VAL A 72 12.69 6.97 -10.80
C VAL A 72 11.23 6.50 -10.86
N PRO A 73 10.85 5.59 -11.76
CA PRO A 73 9.47 5.11 -11.94
C PRO A 73 8.87 4.36 -10.74
N CYS A 74 9.72 3.79 -9.89
CA CYS A 74 9.37 3.15 -8.63
C CYS A 74 9.94 4.05 -7.51
N GLY A 75 9.05 4.65 -6.73
CA GLY A 75 9.37 5.80 -5.86
C GLY A 75 9.97 5.38 -4.53
N GLY A 76 10.30 6.38 -3.70
CA GLY A 76 10.77 6.18 -2.32
C GLY A 76 9.78 5.41 -1.45
N PRO A 77 10.16 5.08 -0.20
CA PRO A 77 9.37 4.15 0.56
C PRO A 77 7.97 4.68 0.82
N ILE A 78 6.96 3.89 0.44
CA ILE A 78 5.57 4.19 0.81
C ILE A 78 5.42 3.83 2.28
N ARG A 79 5.23 4.84 3.13
CA ARG A 79 5.11 4.68 4.58
C ARG A 79 3.66 4.52 4.98
N LEU A 80 3.34 3.35 5.53
CA LEU A 80 1.98 2.93 5.85
C LEU A 80 1.78 2.78 7.35
N PHE A 81 0.62 3.21 7.84
CA PHE A 81 0.13 2.84 9.17
C PHE A 81 -1.34 2.45 9.11
N ASP A 82 -1.67 1.23 9.54
CA ASP A 82 -3.04 0.69 9.49
C ASP A 82 -3.80 0.80 10.83
N GLY A 83 -3.23 1.51 11.79
CA GLY A 83 -3.72 1.60 13.17
C GLY A 83 -3.01 0.65 14.14
N ARG A 84 -2.29 -0.36 13.66
CA ARG A 84 -1.41 -1.18 14.50
C ARG A 84 -0.02 -1.32 13.92
N GLN A 85 0.09 -1.70 12.65
CA GLN A 85 1.34 -1.99 11.96
C GLN A 85 1.82 -0.78 11.20
N LEU A 86 3.11 -0.47 11.38
CA LEU A 86 3.82 0.55 10.65
C LEU A 86 4.82 -0.11 9.70
N THR A 87 4.61 0.09 8.40
CA THR A 87 5.32 -0.63 7.34
C THR A 87 5.88 0.34 6.34
N TYR A 88 7.14 0.18 5.97
CA TYR A 88 7.70 0.87 4.81
C TYR A 88 7.75 -0.09 3.63
N LEU A 89 7.16 0.30 2.51
CA LEU A 89 7.26 -0.45 1.26
C LEU A 89 8.37 0.18 0.43
N HIS A 90 9.45 -0.54 0.18
CA HIS A 90 10.53 -0.09 -0.71
C HIS A 90 10.29 -0.65 -2.10
N LEU A 91 10.30 0.23 -3.12
CA LEU A 91 10.01 -0.13 -4.49
C LEU A 91 11.26 -0.01 -5.35
N GLU A 92 11.68 -1.12 -5.95
CA GLU A 92 12.80 -1.17 -6.89
C GLU A 92 12.26 -1.26 -8.31
N ASN A 93 12.86 -0.47 -9.23
CA ASN A 93 12.47 -0.48 -10.64
C ASN A 93 13.06 -1.71 -11.36
N ALA A 94 12.18 -2.62 -11.79
CA ALA A 94 12.53 -3.82 -12.54
C ALA A 94 12.39 -3.63 -14.08
N GLY A 95 12.19 -2.39 -14.52
CA GLY A 95 12.09 -2.00 -15.93
C GLY A 95 10.68 -2.10 -16.50
N THR A 96 10.57 -1.91 -17.81
CA THR A 96 9.31 -1.95 -18.54
C THR A 96 8.98 -3.36 -19.00
N LYS A 97 7.71 -3.75 -18.91
CA LYS A 97 7.17 -5.02 -19.42
C LYS A 97 5.92 -4.76 -20.26
N GLN A 98 5.80 -5.49 -21.37
CA GLN A 98 4.51 -5.64 -22.03
C GLN A 98 3.60 -6.52 -21.18
N ILE A 99 2.42 -6.00 -20.83
CA ILE A 99 1.39 -6.77 -20.12
C ILE A 99 0.06 -6.65 -20.83
N ASP A 100 -0.78 -7.67 -20.64
CA ASP A 100 -2.15 -7.67 -21.09
C ASP A 100 -3.04 -8.08 -19.92
N VAL A 101 -3.76 -7.11 -19.36
CA VAL A 101 -4.73 -7.27 -18.28
C VAL A 101 -6.01 -6.53 -18.65
N LYS A 102 -7.13 -6.89 -18.00
CA LYS A 102 -8.46 -6.40 -18.41
C LYS A 102 -8.57 -4.87 -18.53
N ALA A 103 -7.89 -4.12 -17.66
CA ALA A 103 -7.91 -2.66 -17.67
C ALA A 103 -6.74 -2.00 -18.42
N TRP A 104 -5.76 -2.77 -18.93
CA TRP A 104 -4.57 -2.24 -19.58
C TRP A 104 -3.90 -3.25 -20.50
N SER A 105 -3.64 -2.86 -21.74
CA SER A 105 -2.85 -3.64 -22.70
C SER A 105 -1.77 -2.74 -23.28
N GLY A 106 -0.51 -3.06 -23.01
CA GLY A 106 0.62 -2.21 -23.38
C GLY A 106 1.72 -2.18 -22.32
N GLU A 107 2.63 -1.21 -22.48
CA GLU A 107 3.82 -1.12 -21.65
C GLU A 107 3.45 -0.69 -20.23
N ALA A 108 4.03 -1.38 -19.24
CA ALA A 108 3.90 -1.03 -17.84
C ALA A 108 5.25 -1.15 -17.14
N ILE A 109 5.48 -0.28 -16.16
CA ILE A 109 6.67 -0.30 -15.31
C ILE A 109 6.47 -1.38 -14.25
N GLU A 110 7.36 -2.35 -14.17
CA GLU A 110 7.38 -3.35 -13.10
C GLU A 110 8.19 -2.81 -11.90
N CYS A 111 7.57 -2.76 -10.73
CA CYS A 111 8.21 -2.46 -9.46
C CYS A 111 8.25 -3.72 -8.59
N HIS A 112 9.42 -4.05 -8.05
CA HIS A 112 9.59 -5.07 -7.01
C HIS A 112 9.51 -4.41 -5.65
N ILE A 113 8.70 -4.96 -4.75
CA ILE A 113 8.36 -4.33 -3.49
C ILE A 113 8.82 -5.22 -2.35
N THR A 114 9.59 -4.62 -1.44
CA THR A 114 9.98 -5.25 -0.18
C THR A 114 9.31 -4.52 0.98
N MET A 115 8.90 -5.28 2.00
CA MET A 115 8.23 -4.76 3.19
C MET A 115 9.21 -4.69 4.35
N GLU A 116 9.45 -3.49 4.86
CA GLU A 116 10.15 -3.27 6.12
C GLU A 116 9.14 -3.13 7.25
N LYS A 117 9.23 -4.02 8.23
CA LYS A 117 8.37 -4.06 9.42
C LYS A 117 8.95 -3.18 10.51
N VAL A 118 8.48 -1.94 10.62
CA VAL A 118 9.12 -0.92 11.47
C VAL A 118 8.59 -0.95 12.91
N ALA A 119 7.28 -1.05 13.09
CA ALA A 119 6.64 -1.12 14.41
C ALA A 119 5.27 -1.81 14.32
N GLY A 120 4.73 -2.29 15.44
CA GLY A 120 3.39 -2.91 15.46
C GLY A 120 3.35 -4.43 15.24
N TYR A 121 4.53 -5.03 15.06
CA TYR A 121 4.71 -6.46 14.78
C TYR A 121 5.07 -7.26 16.03
N LYS A 122 4.91 -8.59 16.00
CA LYS A 122 5.31 -9.46 17.12
C LYS A 122 6.80 -9.78 17.02
N LYS A 123 7.51 -9.79 18.15
CA LYS A 123 8.97 -9.96 18.24
C LYS A 123 9.51 -11.26 17.61
N ASP A 124 8.73 -12.34 17.70
CA ASP A 124 9.24 -13.70 17.40
C ASP A 124 8.38 -14.50 16.40
N LYS A 125 7.47 -13.84 15.67
CA LYS A 125 6.70 -14.51 14.62
C LYS A 125 7.01 -13.88 13.28
N SER A 126 7.57 -14.67 12.36
CA SER A 126 7.30 -14.52 10.93
C SER A 126 5.76 -14.57 10.79
N ASP A 127 5.14 -13.40 10.86
CA ASP A 127 3.75 -13.19 11.24
C ASP A 127 2.78 -14.22 10.65
N ASN A 128 2.13 -15.05 11.47
CA ASN A 128 0.98 -15.85 11.05
C ASN A 128 -0.33 -15.02 10.97
N ASP A 129 -0.24 -13.69 11.01
CA ASP A 129 -1.39 -12.77 10.92
C ASP A 129 -1.40 -12.09 9.53
N ASN A 130 -2.30 -12.58 8.67
CA ASN A 130 -2.92 -11.99 7.46
C ASN A 130 -2.07 -11.59 6.25
N LEU A 131 -0.74 -11.52 6.33
CA LEU A 131 0.15 -11.46 5.15
C LEU A 131 1.32 -12.45 5.24
N SER A 132 1.22 -13.42 6.18
CA SER A 132 2.15 -14.49 6.56
C SER A 132 2.73 -15.37 5.46
N GLY A 133 2.30 -15.18 4.22
CA GLY A 133 2.65 -16.08 3.12
C GLY A 133 3.54 -15.42 2.09
N ILE A 134 3.76 -14.10 2.14
CA ILE A 134 4.50 -13.38 1.11
C ILE A 134 5.99 -13.41 1.47
N ASP A 135 6.66 -14.52 1.20
CA ASP A 135 8.11 -14.67 1.37
C ASP A 135 8.90 -14.28 0.09
N GLY A 136 8.23 -13.71 -0.92
CA GLY A 136 8.82 -13.18 -2.15
C GLY A 136 8.49 -11.70 -2.40
N PRO A 137 9.21 -11.00 -3.29
CA PRO A 137 8.91 -9.60 -3.59
C PRO A 137 7.50 -9.50 -4.19
N LEU A 138 6.67 -8.68 -3.56
CA LEU A 138 5.43 -8.19 -4.15
C LEU A 138 5.79 -7.50 -5.47
N ARG A 139 5.08 -7.80 -6.55
CA ARG A 139 5.30 -7.18 -7.86
C ARG A 139 4.13 -6.29 -8.18
N MET A 140 4.40 -5.06 -8.61
CA MET A 140 3.38 -4.11 -9.03
C MET A 140 3.70 -3.61 -10.42
N TRP A 141 2.71 -3.57 -11.30
CA TRP A 141 2.84 -3.01 -12.64
C TRP A 141 2.08 -1.70 -12.72
N LEU A 142 2.78 -0.66 -13.15
CA LEU A 142 2.26 0.70 -13.26
C LEU A 142 2.06 1.07 -14.73
N ALA A 143 0.83 1.40 -15.10
CA ALA A 143 0.51 1.97 -16.39
C ALA A 143 0.86 3.47 -16.40
N PRO A 144 1.70 3.95 -17.33
CA PRO A 144 1.95 5.38 -17.48
C PRO A 144 0.74 6.09 -18.10
N LEU A 145 0.39 7.25 -17.56
CA LEU A 145 -0.68 8.11 -18.07
C LEU A 145 -0.11 9.38 -18.74
N PRO A 146 -0.84 9.99 -19.69
CA PRO A 146 -0.38 11.19 -20.40
C PRO A 146 -0.05 12.40 -19.50
N ASN A 147 -0.66 12.49 -18.32
CA ASN A 147 -0.41 13.56 -17.35
C ASN A 147 0.83 13.32 -16.46
N GLY A 148 1.61 12.26 -16.72
CA GLY A 148 2.79 11.90 -15.94
C GLY A 148 2.51 11.11 -14.66
N ALA A 149 1.24 10.79 -14.36
CA ALA A 149 0.89 9.85 -13.30
C ALA A 149 1.14 8.40 -13.73
N THR A 150 1.31 7.52 -12.76
CA THR A 150 1.51 6.08 -13.00
C THR A 150 0.54 5.29 -12.13
N VAL A 151 -0.40 4.57 -12.73
CA VAL A 151 -1.48 3.90 -11.99
C VAL A 151 -1.20 2.39 -11.89
N PRO A 152 -1.31 1.79 -10.70
CA PRO A 152 -1.16 0.35 -10.56
C PRO A 152 -2.31 -0.40 -11.23
N VAL A 153 -1.99 -1.22 -12.23
CA VAL A 153 -2.97 -2.02 -13.00
C VAL A 153 -2.94 -3.50 -12.64
N LYS A 154 -1.84 -3.95 -12.01
CA LYS A 154 -1.67 -5.31 -11.51
C LYS A 154 -0.77 -5.29 -10.27
N ILE A 155 -1.12 -6.05 -9.25
CA ILE A 155 -0.27 -6.40 -8.11
C ILE A 155 -0.27 -7.92 -7.98
N GLN A 156 0.90 -8.51 -7.79
CA GLN A 156 1.05 -9.94 -7.60
C GLN A 156 1.87 -10.21 -6.34
N ALA A 157 1.37 -11.13 -5.52
CA ALA A 157 2.09 -11.72 -4.41
C ALA A 157 2.22 -13.22 -4.68
N ASP A 158 3.43 -13.75 -4.59
CA ASP A 158 3.63 -15.20 -4.57
C ASP A 158 3.62 -15.63 -3.10
N THR A 159 2.74 -16.57 -2.75
CA THR A 159 2.60 -17.05 -1.36
C THR A 159 2.81 -18.54 -1.21
N ASP A 160 3.48 -18.95 -0.13
CA ASP A 160 3.80 -20.36 0.10
C ASP A 160 2.56 -21.23 0.33
N LYS A 161 1.54 -20.68 1.00
CA LYS A 161 0.34 -21.43 1.42
C LYS A 161 -0.78 -21.43 0.38
N ILE A 162 -0.95 -20.34 -0.37
CA ILE A 162 -2.10 -20.11 -1.27
C ILE A 162 -1.63 -20.10 -2.73
N GLY A 163 -0.32 -20.09 -2.98
CA GLY A 163 0.25 -19.87 -4.30
C GLY A 163 0.15 -18.40 -4.69
N LYS A 164 -0.04 -18.15 -5.98
CA LYS A 164 -0.02 -16.80 -6.56
C LYS A 164 -1.34 -16.08 -6.33
N VAL A 165 -1.29 -14.95 -5.63
CA VAL A 165 -2.41 -14.02 -5.47
C VAL A 165 -2.19 -12.82 -6.40
N THR A 166 -3.18 -12.50 -7.23
CA THR A 166 -3.12 -11.35 -8.14
C THR A 166 -4.31 -10.44 -7.91
N LEU A 167 -4.03 -9.16 -7.72
CA LEU A 167 -5.01 -8.07 -7.78
C LEU A 167 -4.85 -7.37 -9.12
N GLN A 168 -5.95 -7.15 -9.85
CA GLN A 168 -5.93 -6.50 -11.15
C GLN A 168 -7.01 -5.42 -11.21
N ALA A 169 -6.68 -4.30 -11.85
CA ALA A 169 -7.69 -3.33 -12.22
C ALA A 169 -8.66 -3.97 -13.22
N SER A 170 -9.95 -3.85 -12.97
CA SER A 170 -10.99 -4.41 -13.84
C SER A 170 -11.44 -3.45 -14.94
N LYS A 171 -11.37 -2.14 -14.65
CA LYS A 171 -11.60 -1.03 -15.57
C LYS A 171 -10.70 0.13 -15.15
N LEU A 172 -10.20 0.87 -16.13
CA LEU A 172 -9.45 2.11 -15.93
C LEU A 172 -9.96 3.11 -16.97
N TYR A 173 -10.40 4.28 -16.51
CA TYR A 173 -10.79 5.39 -17.35
C TYR A 173 -9.97 6.60 -16.92
N PHE A 174 -9.37 7.27 -17.90
CA PHE A 174 -8.62 8.49 -17.69
C PHE A 174 -9.17 9.55 -18.66
N GLU A 175 -9.73 10.61 -18.10
CA GLU A 175 -10.20 11.77 -18.85
C GLU A 175 -9.31 12.96 -18.45
N PRO A 176 -8.55 13.54 -19.38
CA PRO A 176 -7.81 14.75 -19.10
C PRO A 176 -8.80 15.88 -18.82
N VAL A 177 -8.60 16.61 -17.72
CA VAL A 177 -9.38 17.81 -17.43
C VAL A 177 -9.00 18.85 -18.47
N VAL A 178 -9.90 19.11 -19.42
CA VAL A 178 -9.75 20.22 -20.37
C VAL A 178 -9.89 21.50 -19.56
N THR A 179 -8.78 22.21 -19.36
CA THR A 179 -8.84 23.59 -18.85
C THR A 179 -9.23 24.47 -20.02
N SER A 180 -10.44 25.03 -19.99
CA SER A 180 -10.82 26.09 -20.92
C SER A 180 -9.96 27.32 -20.63
N GLU A 181 -9.18 27.76 -21.61
CA GLU A 181 -8.43 29.03 -21.60
C GLU A 181 -9.35 30.24 -21.45
#